data_AF-U2EL50-F1
#
_entry.id   AF-U2EL50-F1
#
_cell.length_a   1.000
_cell.length_b   1.000
_cell.length_c   1.000
_cell.angle_alpha   90.00
_cell.angle_beta   90.00
_cell.angle_gamma   90.00
#
_symmetry.space_group_name_H-M   'P 1'
#
loop_
_entity.id
_entity.type
_entity.pdbx_description
1 polymer ?
#
loop_
_entity_poly.entity_id
_entity_poly.type
_entity_poly.pdbx_seq_one_letter_code
_entity_poly.pdbx_strand_id
1 'polypeptide(L)' 'MLLSDSDEVVCNLYGVLKEKNMYGKKVMGIERSTFIINEDGTIKKIFRKVKVDGHVDVVIREL' A
#
# COMPACT_ATOMS: atom_id res chain seq x y z
N MET A 1 14.96 8.55 -1.39
CA MET A 1 15.30 7.12 -1.47
C MET A 1 14.01 6.34 -1.66
N LEU A 2 13.98 5.32 -2.53
CA LEU A 2 12.81 4.47 -2.78
C LEU A 2 13.25 3.00 -2.75
N LEU A 3 12.38 2.11 -2.27
CA LEU A 3 12.59 0.67 -2.32
C LEU A 3 12.23 0.13 -3.71
N SER A 4 13.09 -0.70 -4.29
CA SER A 4 12.77 -1.48 -5.49
C SER A 4 12.39 -2.90 -5.09
N ASP A 5 11.09 -3.20 -5.08
CA ASP A 5 10.53 -4.51 -4.70
C ASP A 5 10.20 -5.35 -5.95
N SER A 6 11.20 -5.60 -6.80
CA SER A 6 11.01 -6.28 -8.09
C SER A 6 10.51 -7.72 -7.95
N ASP A 7 10.87 -8.38 -6.85
CA ASP A 7 10.45 -9.74 -6.51
C ASP A 7 9.13 -9.79 -5.73
N GLU A 8 8.47 -8.64 -5.54
CA GLU A 8 7.16 -8.50 -4.89
C GLU A 8 7.10 -9.02 -3.44
N VAL A 9 8.24 -9.21 -2.78
CA VAL A 9 8.31 -9.79 -1.43
C VAL A 9 7.58 -8.91 -0.42
N VAL A 10 7.85 -7.60 -0.45
CA VAL A 10 7.21 -6.65 0.47
C VAL A 10 5.74 -6.47 0.09
N CYS A 11 5.43 -6.41 -1.21
CA CYS A 11 4.06 -6.27 -1.69
C CYS A 11 3.16 -7.44 -1.25
N ASN A 12 3.69 -8.66 -1.25
CA ASN A 12 3.01 -9.85 -0.74
C ASN A 12 2.87 -9.83 0.77
N LEU A 13 3.94 -9.50 1.51
CA LEU A 13 3.94 -9.42 2.98
C LEU A 13 2.88 -8.43 3.49
N TYR A 14 2.75 -7.29 2.82
CA TYR A 14 1.76 -6.26 3.17
C TYR A 14 0.40 -6.49 2.50
N GLY A 15 0.26 -7.57 1.72
CA GLY A 15 -0.99 -7.97 1.06
C GLY A 15 -1.58 -6.88 0.15
N VAL A 16 -0.72 -6.08 -0.50
CA VAL A 16 -1.12 -5.00 -1.42
C VAL A 16 -1.30 -5.49 -2.86
N LEU A 17 -0.78 -6.68 -3.20
CA LEU A 17 -1.07 -7.32 -4.48
C LEU A 17 -2.50 -7.85 -4.50
N LYS A 18 -3.29 -7.35 -5.45
CA LYS A 18 -4.69 -7.70 -5.62
C LYS A 18 -4.97 -8.09 -7.05
N GLU A 19 -5.83 -9.09 -7.22
CA GLU A 19 -6.40 -9.42 -8.52
C GLU A 19 -7.38 -8.32 -8.93
N LYS A 20 -7.22 -7.81 -10.14
CA LYS A 20 -8.12 -6.86 -10.78
C LYS A 20 -8.63 -7.48 -12.07
N ASN A 21 -9.94 -7.41 -12.30
CA ASN A 21 -10.51 -7.78 -13.59
C ASN A 21 -10.43 -6.56 -14.51
N MET A 22 -9.53 -6.59 -15.49
CA MET A 22 -9.43 -5.57 -16.53
C MET A 22 -9.88 -6.17 -17.85
N TYR A 23 -10.97 -5.63 -18.39
CA TYR A 23 -11.50 -6.03 -19.70
C TYR A 23 -11.71 -7.54 -19.84
N GLY A 24 -12.24 -8.19 -18.79
CA GLY A 24 -12.49 -9.63 -18.77
C GLY A 24 -11.26 -10.50 -18.48
N LYS A 25 -10.08 -9.90 -18.28
CA LYS A 25 -8.85 -10.60 -17.88
C LYS A 25 -8.53 -10.33 -16.42
N LYS A 26 -8.18 -11.39 -15.69
CA LYS A 26 -7.63 -11.30 -14.34
C LYS A 26 -6.16 -10.90 -14.43
N VAL A 27 -5.81 -9.77 -13.83
CA VAL A 27 -4.46 -9.22 -13.79
C VAL A 27 -4.10 -8.91 -12.35
N MET A 28 -2.91 -9.28 -11.90
CA MET A 28 -2.39 -8.87 -10.61
C MET A 28 -1.87 -7.44 -10.68
N GLY A 29 -2.21 -6.63 -9.69
CA GLY A 29 -1.69 -5.27 -9.60
C GLY A 29 -1.63 -4.77 -8.18
N ILE A 30 -0.76 -3.79 -7.96
CA ILE A 30 -0.60 -3.16 -6.65
C ILE A 30 -1.82 -2.30 -6.35
N GLU A 31 -2.39 -2.46 -5.16
CA GLU A 31 -3.38 -1.57 -4.56
C GLU A 31 -2.64 -0.47 -3.79
N ARG A 32 -2.78 0.79 -4.23
CA ARG A 32 -2.15 1.94 -3.56
C ARG A 32 -2.56 1.95 -2.08
N SER A 33 -1.56 1.80 -1.22
CA SER A 33 -1.73 1.64 0.22
C SER A 33 -0.65 2.42 0.95
N THR A 34 -0.93 2.80 2.20
CA THR A 34 0.03 3.46 3.09
C THR A 34 -0.07 2.84 4.47
N PHE A 35 1.08 2.62 5.11
CA PHE A 35 1.19 2.01 6.42
C PHE A 35 1.96 2.96 7.32
N ILE A 36 1.46 3.20 8.52
CA ILE A 36 2.18 3.92 9.59
C ILE A 36 2.65 2.86 10.58
N ILE A 37 3.96 2.82 10.81
CA ILE A 37 4.63 1.82 11.64
C ILE A 37 5.30 2.58 12.79
N ASN A 38 5.04 2.13 14.02
CA ASN A 38 5.64 2.68 15.23
C ASN A 38 7.11 2.26 15.35
N GLU A 39 7.85 2.89 16.26
CA GLU A 39 9.26 2.59 16.53
C GLU A 39 9.50 1.15 17.00
N ASP A 40 8.50 0.51 17.62
CA ASP A 40 8.53 -0.89 18.06
C ASP A 40 8.24 -1.89 16.92
N GLY A 41 8.04 -1.41 15.69
CA GLY A 41 7.73 -2.21 14.52
C GLY A 41 6.26 -2.61 14.39
N THR A 42 5.38 -2.15 15.29
CA THR A 42 3.94 -2.42 15.18
C THR A 42 3.28 -1.52 14.14
N ILE A 43 2.30 -2.06 13.41
CA ILE A 43 1.51 -1.26 12.47
C ILE A 43 0.48 -0.46 13.27
N LYS A 44 0.69 0.85 13.37
CA LYS A 44 -0.24 1.81 13.99
C LYS A 44 -1.48 2.03 13.15
N LYS A 45 -1.32 2.18 11.83
CA LYS A 45 -2.44 2.49 10.92
C LYS A 45 -2.22 1.94 9.51
N ILE A 46 -3.32 1.57 8.86
CA ILE A 46 -3.34 1.06 7.49
C ILE A 46 -4.35 1.84 6.66
N PHE A 47 -3.91 2.35 5.52
CA PHE A 47 -4.75 2.92 4.47
C PHE A 47 -4.69 2.02 3.24
N ARG A 48 -5.86 1.56 2.77
CA ARG A 48 -6.03 0.74 1.55
C ARG A 48 -6.81 1.52 0.50
N LYS A 49 -6.69 1.15 -0.78
CA LYS A 49 -7.39 1.81 -1.91
C LYS A 49 -7.27 3.34 -1.86
N VAL A 50 -6.08 3.83 -1.55
CA VAL A 50 -5.80 5.25 -1.34
C VAL A 50 -6.14 6.05 -2.61
N LYS A 51 -6.94 7.11 -2.44
CA LYS A 51 -7.05 8.21 -3.40
C LYS A 51 -5.94 9.20 -3.12
N VAL A 52 -5.29 9.74 -4.15
CA VAL A 52 -4.10 10.57 -3.98
C VAL A 52 -4.44 11.93 -3.36
N ASP A 53 -5.54 12.54 -3.80
CA ASP A 53 -5.93 13.88 -3.41
C ASP A 53 -6.15 13.99 -1.89
N GLY A 54 -5.38 14.87 -1.24
CA GLY A 54 -5.44 15.13 0.20
C GLY A 54 -4.90 14.01 1.10
N HIS A 55 -4.40 12.90 0.54
CA HIS A 55 -3.96 11.76 1.35
C HIS A 55 -2.73 12.08 2.20
N VAL A 56 -1.79 12.87 1.68
CA VAL A 56 -0.58 13.25 2.42
C VAL A 56 -0.94 14.03 3.70
N ASP A 57 -1.89 14.96 3.62
CA ASP A 57 -2.34 15.72 4.79
C ASP A 57 -2.99 14.82 5.85
N VAL A 58 -3.76 13.81 5.40
CA VAL A 58 -4.34 12.81 6.30
C VAL A 58 -3.27 11.98 6.97
N VAL A 59 -2.26 11.52 6.21
CA VAL A 59 -1.14 10.74 6.77
C VAL A 59 -0.38 11.56 7.82
N ILE A 60 -0.06 12.82 7.53
CA ILE A 60 0.68 13.70 8.45
C ILE A 60 -0.07 13.88 9.78
N ARG A 61 -1.40 13.98 9.77
CA ARG A 61 -2.21 14.08 11.00
C ARG A 61 -2.21 12.81 11.85
N GLU A 62 -1.81 11.69 11.29
CA GLU A 62 -1.88 10.35 11.90
C GLU A 62 -0.51 9.79 12.26
N LEU A 63 0.57 10.50 11.90
CA LEU A 63 1.92 10.19 12.32
C LEU A 63 2.04 10.20 13.85
#